data_AF-A0AAD6IDK1-F1
#
_entry.id   AF-A0AAD6IDK1-F1
#
_cell.length_a   1.000
_cell.length_b   1.000
_cell.length_c   1.000
_cell.angle_alpha   90.00
_cell.angle_beta   90.00
_cell.angle_gamma   90.00
#
_symmetry.space_group_name_H-M   'P 1'
#
loop_
_entity.id
_entity.type
_entity.pdbx_description
1 polymer ?
#
loop_
_entity_poly.entity_id
_entity_poly.type
_entity_poly.pdbx_seq_one_letter_code
_entity_poly.pdbx_strand_id
1 'polypeptide(L)'
;MSQNQQYLFSSSIYGSEFDNYTPRNHPFTPDLSESQETLPSFDTDFLQLSLPPTLPSPFTRVGPGRNKAYFLYDEMLHNDWVSWWLETGFGKKGHIPWDAKHQSSTWDAFHQVANSSDGAAKAMCKRCGQLLEHPNFVRETKDGKKQRQGTSTMKGHLTSTGCIRASQDQGTNITRFLQPKV
;
A
#
# COMPACT_ATOMS: atom_id res chain seq x y z
N MET A 1 -57.54 -25.83 -4.95
CA MET A 1 -58.39 -24.61 -4.99
C MET A 1 -57.54 -23.48 -4.44
N SER A 2 -57.29 -22.32 -5.04
CA SER A 2 -57.69 -21.62 -6.27
C SER A 2 -56.59 -20.54 -6.43
N GLN A 3 -55.92 -20.40 -7.59
CA GLN A 3 -55.97 -19.22 -8.49
C GLN A 3 -56.11 -17.85 -7.77
N ASN A 4 -55.36 -16.78 -8.08
CA ASN A 4 -55.15 -16.13 -9.37
C ASN A 4 -54.11 -14.97 -9.20
N GLN A 5 -53.13 -14.80 -10.10
CA GLN A 5 -53.08 -13.79 -11.20
C GLN A 5 -53.00 -12.31 -10.75
N GLN A 6 -52.30 -11.35 -11.38
CA GLN A 6 -51.27 -11.25 -12.41
C GLN A 6 -51.01 -9.73 -12.63
N TYR A 7 -49.78 -9.37 -13.02
CA TYR A 7 -49.32 -8.21 -13.83
C TYR A 7 -49.67 -6.75 -13.50
N LEU A 8 -48.67 -5.86 -13.61
CA LEU A 8 -48.56 -4.90 -14.73
C LEU A 8 -47.19 -4.19 -14.74
N PHE A 9 -46.50 -4.32 -15.88
CA PHE A 9 -45.41 -3.44 -16.32
C PHE A 9 -45.98 -2.06 -16.66
N SER A 10 -45.19 -0.99 -16.50
CA SER A 10 -45.39 0.25 -17.25
C SER A 10 -44.06 0.91 -17.58
N SER A 11 -43.73 0.86 -18.87
CA SER A 11 -42.77 1.73 -19.55
C SER A 11 -43.47 3.03 -19.94
N SER A 12 -42.76 4.16 -19.90
CA SER A 12 -43.20 5.40 -20.55
C SER A 12 -41.99 6.11 -21.17
N ILE A 13 -41.74 5.78 -22.43
CA ILE A 13 -41.03 6.59 -23.42
C ILE A 13 -42.05 7.60 -23.94
N TYR A 14 -41.73 8.91 -23.92
CA TYR A 14 -41.98 9.94 -24.94
C TYR A 14 -41.92 11.33 -24.30
N GLY A 15 -41.05 12.18 -24.84
CA GLY A 15 -40.90 13.60 -24.49
C GLY A 15 -40.19 14.29 -25.64
N SER A 16 -40.89 14.39 -26.76
CA SER A 16 -40.50 15.04 -28.01
C SER A 16 -40.80 16.53 -27.94
N GLU A 17 -39.78 17.39 -28.00
CA GLU A 17 -39.92 18.78 -28.47
C GLU A 17 -38.67 19.16 -29.27
N PHE A 18 -38.79 19.09 -30.60
CA PHE A 18 -37.80 19.61 -31.54
C PHE A 18 -38.57 20.47 -32.53
N ASP A 19 -38.49 21.79 -32.36
CA ASP A 19 -38.93 22.76 -33.37
C ASP A 19 -38.18 24.07 -33.16
N ASN A 20 -37.25 24.38 -34.07
CA ASN A 20 -37.40 25.53 -34.97
C ASN A 20 -36.21 25.64 -35.93
N TYR A 21 -36.48 25.31 -37.19
CA TYR A 21 -35.66 25.69 -38.34
C TYR A 21 -35.93 27.16 -38.70
N THR A 22 -34.88 27.95 -38.87
CA THR A 22 -34.92 29.11 -39.78
C THR A 22 -33.64 29.13 -40.63
N PRO A 23 -33.74 29.16 -41.98
CA PRO A 23 -32.59 29.30 -42.85
C PRO A 23 -32.43 30.77 -43.26
N ARG A 24 -31.22 31.33 -43.15
CA ARG A 24 -30.89 32.59 -43.83
C ARG A 24 -29.53 32.49 -44.51
N ASN A 25 -29.60 32.47 -45.83
CA ASN A 25 -28.47 32.53 -46.75
C ASN A 25 -27.90 33.96 -46.88
N HIS A 26 -26.61 33.97 -47.27
CA HIS A 26 -25.84 34.99 -48.02
C HIS A 26 -25.01 36.01 -47.23
N PRO A 27 -23.90 36.55 -47.80
CA PRO A 27 -22.94 35.98 -48.77
C PRO A 27 -21.46 36.26 -48.40
N PHE A 28 -20.55 35.67 -49.19
CA PHE A 28 -19.10 35.84 -49.17
C PHE A 28 -18.59 37.30 -49.18
N THR A 29 -17.60 37.58 -48.34
CA THR A 29 -16.46 38.49 -48.63
C THR A 29 -15.20 37.95 -47.93
N PRO A 30 -14.06 37.81 -48.61
CA PRO A 30 -12.78 37.55 -47.97
C PRO A 30 -12.15 38.89 -47.59
N ASP A 31 -11.70 39.04 -46.34
CA ASP A 31 -10.72 40.08 -46.03
C ASP A 31 -9.53 39.44 -45.31
N LEU A 32 -8.38 39.66 -45.95
CA LEU A 32 -7.06 39.25 -45.53
C LEU A 32 -6.60 40.24 -44.47
N SER A 33 -6.42 39.77 -43.24
CA SER A 33 -5.42 40.37 -42.37
C SER A 33 -4.71 39.25 -41.63
N GLU A 34 -3.52 38.94 -42.12
CA GLU A 34 -2.51 38.15 -41.44
C GLU A 34 -2.33 38.68 -40.01
N SER A 35 -2.50 37.79 -39.04
CA SER A 35 -1.83 37.91 -37.76
C SER A 35 -1.46 36.50 -37.34
N GLN A 36 -0.20 36.18 -37.60
CA GLN A 36 0.47 34.98 -37.13
C GLN A 36 0.62 35.11 -35.61
N GLU A 37 -0.27 34.47 -34.86
CA GLU A 37 -0.03 34.18 -33.45
C GLU A 37 0.22 32.67 -33.33
N THR A 38 1.51 32.33 -33.23
CA THR A 38 2.02 30.98 -33.01
C THR A 38 1.54 30.46 -31.66
N LEU A 39 0.52 29.60 -31.66
CA LEU A 39 0.12 28.85 -30.46
C LEU A 39 1.16 27.74 -30.20
N PRO A 40 1.67 27.57 -28.97
CA PRO A 40 2.56 26.46 -28.66
C PRO A 40 1.82 25.13 -28.78
N SER A 41 2.46 24.21 -29.48
CA SER A 41 2.18 22.78 -29.58
C SER A 41 1.59 22.22 -28.28
N PHE A 42 0.35 21.78 -28.31
CA PHE A 42 -0.22 20.97 -27.24
C PHE A 42 0.43 19.59 -27.30
N ASP A 43 1.45 19.37 -26.47
CA ASP A 43 2.03 18.05 -26.23
C ASP A 43 0.94 17.12 -25.70
N THR A 44 0.58 16.14 -26.53
CA THR A 44 -0.24 14.98 -26.18
C THR A 44 0.54 14.03 -25.28
N ASP A 45 0.71 14.40 -24.01
CA ASP A 45 1.31 13.56 -22.96
C ASP A 45 0.27 12.86 -22.07
N PHE A 46 -0.90 12.52 -22.63
CA PHE A 46 -1.97 11.84 -21.90
C PHE A 46 -1.77 10.32 -21.68
N LEU A 47 -0.60 9.77 -22.03
CA LEU A 47 -0.26 8.37 -21.75
C LEU A 47 1.02 8.20 -20.90
N GLN A 48 1.45 9.24 -20.19
CA GLN A 48 2.45 9.02 -19.15
C GLN A 48 1.75 8.37 -17.95
N LEU A 49 1.79 7.04 -17.91
CA LEU A 49 1.69 6.28 -16.66
C LEU A 49 2.68 6.93 -15.69
N SER A 50 2.16 7.75 -14.79
CA SER A 50 2.93 8.35 -13.72
C SER A 50 3.42 7.21 -12.84
N LEU A 51 4.63 6.73 -13.10
CA LEU A 51 5.39 6.02 -12.09
C LEU A 51 5.39 6.93 -10.86
N PRO A 52 4.89 6.48 -9.69
CA PRO A 52 4.93 7.31 -8.52
C PRO A 52 6.38 7.71 -8.27
N PRO A 53 6.68 9.01 -8.07
CA PRO A 53 8.03 9.44 -7.78
C PRO A 53 8.48 8.70 -6.53
N THR A 54 9.46 7.82 -6.69
CA THR A 54 10.13 7.15 -5.59
C THR A 54 10.99 8.20 -4.92
N LEU A 55 10.38 9.14 -4.20
CA LEU A 55 11.14 9.88 -3.20
C LEU A 55 11.72 8.80 -2.28
N PRO A 56 13.06 8.75 -2.10
CA PRO A 56 13.62 7.82 -1.15
C PRO A 56 13.09 8.23 0.21
N SER A 57 12.11 7.47 0.70
CA SER A 57 11.78 7.48 2.11
C SER A 57 13.10 7.30 2.87
N PRO A 58 13.33 8.03 3.96
CA PRO A 58 14.53 7.80 4.78
C PRO A 58 14.60 6.34 5.26
N PHE A 59 13.48 5.61 5.22
CA PHE A 59 13.39 4.21 5.60
C PHE A 59 13.80 3.25 4.49
N THR A 60 14.62 2.29 4.88
CA THR A 60 15.07 1.20 4.01
C THR A 60 13.92 0.23 3.72
N ARG A 61 13.61 -0.02 2.44
CA ARG A 61 12.58 -0.98 2.03
C ARG A 61 13.12 -2.42 2.02
N VAL A 62 12.38 -3.32 2.67
CA VAL A 62 12.68 -4.73 2.84
C VAL A 62 11.49 -5.64 2.55
N GLY A 63 11.78 -6.92 2.29
CA GLY A 63 10.77 -7.97 2.30
C GLY A 63 11.01 -9.11 1.31
N PRO A 64 10.19 -10.17 1.39
CA PRO A 64 10.18 -11.20 0.38
C PRO A 64 9.60 -10.67 -0.95
N GLY A 65 10.11 -11.14 -2.08
CA GLY A 65 9.62 -10.78 -3.41
C GLY A 65 10.21 -9.48 -3.98
N ARG A 66 9.57 -8.99 -5.05
CA ARG A 66 10.05 -7.85 -5.87
C ARG A 66 9.63 -6.48 -5.32
N ASN A 67 8.45 -6.39 -4.70
CA ASN A 67 7.87 -5.10 -4.31
C ASN A 67 8.38 -4.58 -2.96
N LYS A 68 9.10 -5.40 -2.17
CA LYS A 68 9.66 -5.08 -0.84
C LYS A 68 8.75 -4.13 -0.03
N ALA A 69 7.56 -4.63 0.27
CA ALA A 69 6.45 -3.83 0.78
C ALA A 69 6.62 -3.35 2.24
N TYR A 70 7.77 -3.57 2.87
CA TYR A 70 8.00 -3.26 4.28
C TYR A 70 9.12 -2.24 4.42
N PHE A 71 9.02 -1.37 5.41
CA PHE A 71 10.11 -0.53 5.87
C PHE A 71 10.82 -1.21 7.04
N LEU A 72 12.14 -1.08 7.09
CA LEU A 72 12.99 -1.57 8.15
C LEU A 72 13.09 -0.51 9.25
N TYR A 73 12.82 -0.90 10.49
CA TYR A 73 13.06 -0.03 11.64
C TYR A 73 14.57 0.15 11.86
N ASP A 74 15.00 1.40 11.95
CA ASP A 74 16.35 1.80 12.30
C ASP A 74 16.31 2.69 13.55
N GLU A 75 17.11 2.33 14.54
CA GLU A 75 17.22 3.06 15.81
C GLU A 75 17.74 4.48 15.59
N MET A 76 18.61 4.69 14.59
CA MET A 76 19.13 6.02 14.25
C MET A 76 18.04 6.97 13.72
N LEU A 77 16.97 6.43 13.16
CA LEU A 77 15.84 7.18 12.60
C LEU A 77 14.58 7.04 13.46
N HIS A 78 14.74 6.71 14.74
CA HIS A 78 13.60 6.40 15.62
C HIS A 78 12.50 7.46 15.61
N ASN A 79 12.86 8.74 15.74
CA ASN A 79 11.88 9.83 15.82
C ASN A 79 11.09 9.99 14.51
N ASP A 80 11.78 9.95 13.37
CA ASP A 80 11.15 10.02 12.04
C ASP A 80 10.27 8.79 11.80
N TRP A 81 10.77 7.61 12.20
CA TRP A 81 10.06 6.34 12.10
C TRP A 81 8.76 6.37 12.90
N VAL A 82 8.81 6.77 14.17
CA VAL A 82 7.63 6.80 15.03
C VAL A 82 6.64 7.86 14.54
N SER A 83 7.13 9.04 14.12
CA SER A 83 6.27 10.07 13.53
C SER A 83 5.52 9.55 12.30
N TRP A 84 6.25 9.00 11.33
CA TRP A 84 5.65 8.37 10.15
C TRP A 84 4.69 7.24 10.53
N TRP A 85 5.10 6.35 11.43
CA TRP A 85 4.31 5.19 11.79
C TRP A 85 2.98 5.60 12.46
N LEU A 86 2.99 6.60 13.34
CA LEU A 86 1.79 7.13 13.99
C LEU A 86 0.81 7.79 13.00
N GLU A 87 1.26 8.20 11.81
CA GLU A 87 0.36 8.70 10.76
C GLU A 87 -0.39 7.58 10.02
N THR A 88 0.13 6.35 10.06
CA THR A 88 -0.46 5.19 9.39
C THR A 88 -1.77 4.74 10.04
N GLY A 89 -2.62 4.05 9.27
CA GLY A 89 -3.89 3.53 9.77
C GLY A 89 -3.71 2.57 10.95
N PHE A 90 -2.60 1.82 10.98
CA PHE A 90 -2.27 0.92 12.08
C PHE A 90 -1.65 1.65 13.28
N GLY A 91 -0.68 2.54 13.07
CA GLY A 91 -0.01 3.26 14.16
C GLY A 91 -0.94 4.18 14.95
N LYS A 92 -1.97 4.77 14.30
CA LYS A 92 -3.01 5.55 14.99
C LYS A 92 -3.78 4.76 16.06
N LYS A 93 -3.89 3.44 15.90
CA LYS A 93 -4.68 2.55 16.75
C LYS A 93 -3.82 1.64 17.63
N GLY A 94 -2.60 1.37 17.17
CA GLY A 94 -1.66 0.46 17.82
C GLY A 94 -0.74 1.17 18.80
N HIS A 95 -0.26 0.43 19.79
CA HIS A 95 0.81 0.88 20.66
C HIS A 95 1.95 -0.15 20.59
N ILE A 96 3.04 0.22 19.93
CA ILE A 96 4.22 -0.63 19.77
C ILE A 96 5.44 0.14 20.24
N PRO A 97 6.13 -0.34 21.29
CA PRO A 97 7.38 0.26 21.72
C PRO A 97 8.51 -0.25 20.81
N TRP A 98 8.81 0.50 19.75
CA TRP A 98 9.78 0.14 18.71
C TRP A 98 11.23 0.12 19.22
N ASP A 99 11.55 0.95 20.19
CA ASP A 99 12.85 1.11 20.86
C ASP A 99 12.98 0.28 22.14
N ALA A 100 11.96 -0.52 22.50
CA ALA A 100 12.04 -1.33 23.70
C ALA A 100 13.24 -2.28 23.66
N LYS A 101 14.03 -2.28 24.73
CA LYS A 101 15.04 -3.31 24.97
C LYS A 101 14.35 -4.66 25.11
N HIS A 102 14.44 -5.45 24.07
CA HIS A 102 13.84 -6.77 24.02
C HIS A 102 14.55 -7.71 25.01
N GLN A 103 13.82 -8.23 26.01
CA GLN A 103 14.40 -9.12 27.02
C GLN A 103 14.74 -10.53 26.49
N SER A 104 14.23 -10.90 25.32
CA SER A 104 14.46 -12.23 24.74
C SER A 104 15.49 -12.17 23.63
N SER A 105 16.52 -13.01 23.73
CA SER A 105 17.51 -13.27 22.67
C SER A 105 16.90 -13.76 21.35
N THR A 106 15.62 -14.15 21.36
CA THR A 106 14.88 -14.47 20.12
C THR A 106 14.94 -13.31 19.12
N TRP A 107 14.96 -12.06 19.60
CA TRP A 107 15.00 -10.88 18.73
C TRP A 107 16.31 -10.73 17.95
N ASP A 108 17.39 -11.36 18.39
CA ASP A 108 18.67 -11.34 17.66
C ASP A 108 18.55 -11.95 16.25
N ALA A 109 17.58 -12.85 16.05
CA ALA A 109 17.31 -13.49 14.78
C ALA A 109 16.28 -12.76 13.90
N PHE A 110 15.77 -11.60 14.31
CA PHE A 110 14.71 -10.88 13.60
C PHE A 110 14.98 -9.38 13.49
N HIS A 111 14.43 -8.78 12.44
CA HIS A 111 14.33 -7.33 12.29
C HIS A 111 12.90 -6.87 12.58
N GLN A 112 12.78 -5.69 13.20
CA GLN A 112 11.51 -5.00 13.31
C GLN A 112 11.20 -4.31 11.97
N VAL A 113 9.99 -4.50 11.46
CA VAL A 113 9.56 -3.90 10.20
C VAL A 113 8.11 -3.45 10.29
N ALA A 114 7.72 -2.48 9.46
CA ALA A 114 6.34 -2.07 9.28
C ALA A 114 5.95 -2.15 7.82
N ASN A 115 4.73 -2.57 7.51
CA ASN A 115 4.24 -2.54 6.14
C ASN A 115 4.11 -1.08 5.66
N SER A 116 4.59 -0.81 4.46
CA SER A 116 4.61 0.53 3.85
C SER A 116 3.22 1.08 3.53
N SER A 117 2.20 0.23 3.36
CA SER A 117 0.85 0.67 3.00
C SER A 117 -0.03 1.00 4.21
N ASP A 118 -0.06 0.13 5.21
CA ASP A 118 -0.98 0.23 6.36
C ASP A 118 -0.25 0.51 7.68
N GLY A 119 1.08 0.40 7.72
CA GLY A 119 1.88 0.52 8.93
C GLY A 119 1.83 -0.71 9.84
N ALA A 120 1.28 -1.85 9.37
CA ALA A 120 1.19 -3.05 10.18
C ALA A 120 2.58 -3.52 10.62
N ALA A 121 2.82 -3.52 11.92
CA ALA A 121 4.10 -3.94 12.49
C ALA A 121 4.28 -5.45 12.41
N LYS A 122 5.47 -5.88 12.03
CA LYS A 122 5.86 -7.27 11.87
C LYS A 122 7.30 -7.50 12.33
N ALA A 123 7.64 -8.77 12.54
CA ALA A 123 9.01 -9.22 12.75
C ALA A 123 9.47 -10.02 11.53
N MET A 124 10.54 -9.58 10.87
CA MET A 124 11.12 -10.27 9.71
C MET A 124 12.29 -11.14 10.14
N CYS A 125 12.27 -12.43 9.82
CA CYS A 125 13.36 -13.34 10.14
C CYS A 125 14.63 -13.00 9.32
N LYS A 126 15.79 -12.89 9.98
CA LYS A 126 17.08 -12.66 9.31
C LYS A 126 17.53 -13.84 8.44
N ARG A 127 17.17 -15.07 8.86
CA ARG A 127 17.59 -16.32 8.20
C ARG A 127 16.81 -16.65 6.95
N CYS A 128 15.52 -16.35 6.88
CA CYS A 128 14.67 -16.74 5.75
C CYS A 128 13.81 -15.61 5.18
N GLY A 129 13.76 -14.43 5.82
CA GLY A 129 12.96 -13.30 5.38
C GLY A 129 11.46 -13.44 5.65
N GLN A 130 11.03 -14.52 6.30
CA GLN A 130 9.62 -14.71 6.64
C GLN A 130 9.15 -13.64 7.63
N LEU A 131 7.95 -13.13 7.39
CA LEU A 131 7.32 -12.10 8.20
C LEU A 131 6.33 -12.71 9.16
N LEU A 132 6.50 -12.41 10.45
CA LEU A 132 5.62 -12.83 11.54
C LEU A 132 4.91 -11.61 12.13
N GLU A 133 3.79 -11.85 12.81
CA GLU A 133 3.14 -10.80 13.61
C GLU A 133 4.07 -10.28 14.69
N HIS A 134 3.98 -8.98 14.97
CA HIS A 134 4.80 -8.36 16.01
C HIS A 134 4.42 -8.91 17.40
N PRO A 135 5.37 -9.35 18.26
CA PRO A 135 5.08 -9.91 19.58
C PRO A 135 4.25 -9.04 20.52
N ASN A 136 4.46 -7.73 20.42
CA ASN A 136 3.73 -6.72 21.19
C ASN A 136 2.39 -6.32 20.56
N PHE A 137 2.01 -6.91 19.42
CA PHE A 137 0.69 -6.73 18.86
C PHE A 137 -0.36 -7.28 19.83
N VAL A 138 -1.32 -6.42 20.18
CA VAL A 138 -2.43 -6.75 21.06
C VAL A 138 -3.60 -7.15 20.18
N ARG A 139 -4.05 -8.39 20.33
CA ARG A 139 -5.30 -8.87 19.74
C ARG A 139 -6.38 -8.92 20.81
N GLU A 140 -7.61 -8.63 20.43
CA GLU A 140 -8.78 -8.89 21.28
C GLU A 140 -9.25 -10.32 21.05
N THR A 141 -9.38 -11.08 22.14
CA THR A 141 -9.95 -12.43 22.10
C THR A 141 -11.47 -12.36 22.00
N LYS A 142 -12.11 -13.49 21.65
CA LYS A 142 -13.58 -13.59 21.60
C LYS A 142 -14.26 -13.21 22.92
N ASP A 143 -13.54 -13.32 24.03
CA ASP A 143 -13.99 -12.96 25.38
C ASP A 143 -13.74 -11.47 25.72
N GLY A 144 -13.35 -10.65 24.74
CA GLY A 144 -13.02 -9.23 24.92
C GLY A 144 -11.69 -8.96 25.63
N LYS A 145 -10.87 -9.99 25.88
CA LYS A 145 -9.58 -9.81 26.57
C LYS A 145 -8.50 -9.40 25.58
N LYS A 146 -7.68 -8.43 25.96
CA LYS A 146 -6.48 -8.02 25.22
C LYS A 146 -5.35 -9.00 25.50
N GLN A 147 -4.93 -9.75 24.49
CA GLN A 147 -3.83 -10.71 24.59
C GLN A 147 -2.67 -10.30 23.66
N ARG A 148 -1.45 -10.39 24.17
CA ARG A 148 -0.22 -10.27 23.36
C ARG A 148 0.25 -11.65 22.94
N GLN A 149 0.81 -11.76 21.72
CA GLN A 149 1.37 -13.04 21.26
C GLN A 149 2.67 -13.42 21.99
N GLY A 150 3.49 -12.43 22.36
CA GLY A 150 4.83 -12.71 22.88
C GLY A 150 5.76 -13.30 21.80
N THR A 151 6.92 -13.82 22.22
CA THR A 151 7.95 -14.30 21.28
C THR A 151 7.84 -15.80 20.94
N SER A 152 6.79 -16.49 21.38
CA SER A 152 6.59 -17.92 21.16
C SER A 152 6.51 -18.27 19.67
N THR A 153 5.77 -17.49 18.88
CA THR A 153 5.66 -17.64 17.42
C THR A 153 7.02 -17.50 16.73
N MET A 154 7.84 -16.55 17.19
CA MET A 154 9.20 -16.36 16.66
C MET A 154 10.10 -17.53 17.03
N LYS A 155 10.05 -18.02 18.28
CA LYS A 155 10.83 -19.19 18.72
C LYS A 155 10.46 -20.44 17.92
N GLY A 156 9.16 -20.71 17.76
CA GLY A 156 8.68 -21.84 16.96
C GLY A 156 9.06 -21.72 15.48
N HIS A 157 9.12 -20.51 14.94
CA HIS A 157 9.63 -20.30 13.59
C HIS A 157 11.11 -20.67 13.45
N LEU A 158 11.96 -20.32 14.43
CA LEU A 158 13.39 -20.62 14.39
C LEU A 158 13.71 -22.13 14.39
N THR A 159 12.82 -22.95 14.93
CA THR A 159 12.94 -24.42 14.93
C THR A 159 12.27 -25.09 13.73
N SER A 160 11.58 -24.32 12.87
CA SER A 160 10.95 -24.86 11.67
C SER A 160 11.99 -25.32 10.65
N THR A 161 11.70 -26.44 9.97
CA THR A 161 12.60 -27.03 8.95
C THR A 161 12.95 -26.03 7.85
N GLY A 162 11.99 -25.21 7.41
CA GLY A 162 12.21 -24.17 6.41
C GLY A 162 13.21 -23.09 6.87
N CYS A 163 13.08 -22.62 8.11
CA CYS A 163 14.00 -21.62 8.66
C CYS A 163 15.41 -22.19 8.87
N ILE A 164 15.50 -23.43 9.37
CA ILE A 164 16.79 -24.11 9.59
C ILE A 164 17.55 -24.29 8.28
N ARG A 165 16.89 -24.80 7.22
CA ARG A 165 17.51 -24.95 5.90
C ARG A 165 18.01 -23.62 5.34
N ALA A 166 17.19 -22.57 5.43
CA ALA A 166 17.56 -21.24 4.96
C ALA A 166 18.78 -20.63 5.69
N SER A 167 19.08 -21.09 6.92
CA SER A 167 20.27 -20.67 7.66
C SER A 167 21.54 -21.44 7.30
N GLN A 168 21.41 -22.65 6.78
CA GLN A 168 22.54 -23.49 6.35
C GLN A 168 23.01 -23.09 4.96
N ASP A 169 22.07 -22.74 4.09
CA ASP A 169 22.38 -22.39 2.71
C ASP A 169 22.97 -20.98 2.60
N GLN A 170 22.74 -20.08 3.56
CA GLN A 170 22.97 -18.64 3.38
C GLN A 170 23.39 -17.93 4.67
N GLY A 171 24.39 -17.04 4.54
CA GLY A 171 24.76 -16.10 5.61
C GLY A 171 23.57 -15.22 6.02
N THR A 172 23.45 -14.94 7.31
CA THR A 172 22.32 -14.19 7.92
C THR A 172 22.35 -12.70 7.61
N ASN A 173 22.38 -12.34 6.32
CA ASN A 173 22.46 -10.96 5.89
C ASN A 173 21.14 -10.48 5.26
N ILE A 174 20.69 -9.31 5.72
CA ILE A 174 19.48 -8.64 5.23
C ILE A 174 19.61 -8.18 3.77
N THR A 175 20.82 -8.09 3.21
CA THR A 175 21.10 -7.53 1.88
C THR A 175 20.20 -8.07 0.76
N ARG A 176 19.89 -9.36 0.75
CA ARG A 176 19.01 -9.98 -0.27
C ARG A 176 17.54 -9.54 -0.19
N PHE A 177 17.13 -9.00 0.95
CA PHE A 177 15.79 -8.51 1.19
C PHE A 177 15.67 -7.01 0.94
N LEU A 178 16.77 -6.30 0.72
CA LEU A 178 16.76 -4.87 0.42
C LEU A 178 16.22 -4.61 -0.99
N GLN A 179 15.59 -3.45 -1.19
CA GLN A 179 15.44 -2.90 -2.53
C GLN A 179 16.81 -2.44 -3.05
N PRO A 180 17.17 -2.78 -4.30
CA PRO A 180 18.32 -2.16 -4.96
C PRO A 180 18.13 -0.64 -4.99
N LYS A 181 19.14 0.12 -4.57
CA LYS A 181 19.21 1.56 -4.88
C LYS A 181 19.64 1.66 -6.34
N VAL A 182 18.75 2.18 -7.19
CA VAL A 182 19.05 2.50 -8.60
C VAL A 182 19.72 3.87 -8.65
#